data_AF-A0A847BJQ4-F1
#
_entry.id   AF-A0A847BJQ4-F1
#
_cell.length_a   1.000
_cell.length_b   1.000
_cell.length_c   1.000
_cell.angle_alpha   90.00
_cell.angle_beta   90.00
_cell.angle_gamma   90.00
#
_symmetry.space_group_name_H-M   'P 1'
#
loop_
_entity.id
_entity.type
_entity.pdbx_description
1 polymer ?
#
loop_
_entity_poly.entity_id
_entity_poly.type
_entity_poly.pdbx_seq_one_letter_code
_entity_poly.pdbx_strand_id
1 'polypeptide(L)'
;MISNALLKFAAAHDWHAAEDEEYVFGKFSGYCFTAKTSEALSSYFVPLAGISPEDLLDLSKYIEEGRFALKLVDYEMTDNFLSLRAKDTLFNSTAKQIERFLTQLTEKLNEFDLNPQNCIICGQPSETESLYVGLYAYTHPECLDKEGIDYTAAISKDTADSEELLILKRDGDGEELIAYDIDVENKLLPPKSENLAALAAEMDLYSDDLIRDLAELCAVPSVKGTAEKNAPFGQATADALDVFLRQAKSLGFRTKNIDYMAGYAEYGPEESNEMIACVCHLDVVPSGDGWTGDPWTLRQEDGKLIARGVNDDKGPALAALYAAKALMDDPDYSPDKRIRIIVGLDEESGSACMEHYVKHEEIPKNGFTADADFPAIYAEKGIARLRFTIPRLRDDVILTAKAGGAVNMVPSSCKVELKDGTVKTFEGVTAHGSRPELGQNAINLAVEFLEAEIDEDSFVSFYSKYFSEAGGKALGLAYEDESGSTTANAGLLDIDEEQAELVVDLRYPVSFDIDSALDKLNDSLAKEGVSLRVQENMEPLYLPKTSPLISTLMEVYNEATGTQGHAVAIGGGTYARSIPNICAYGPAFPGDEDVAHQADEWIVTEKLLAAACIYRNAFRKLASKE
;
A
#
# COMPACT_ATOMS: atom_id res chain seq x y z
N MET A 1 -1.85 -11.87 16.58
CA MET A 1 -2.55 -12.63 17.65
C MET A 1 -1.98 -12.30 19.01
N ILE A 2 -2.83 -11.77 19.92
CA ILE A 2 -2.48 -11.48 21.32
C ILE A 2 -2.02 -12.75 22.03
N SER A 3 -1.02 -12.64 22.91
CA SER A 3 -0.56 -13.79 23.68
C SER A 3 -1.64 -14.34 24.61
N ASN A 4 -1.68 -15.66 24.78
CA ASN A 4 -2.56 -16.32 25.75
C ASN A 4 -2.36 -15.82 27.19
N ALA A 5 -1.18 -15.30 27.54
CA ALA A 5 -0.92 -14.74 28.86
C ALA A 5 -1.58 -13.36 29.02
N LEU A 6 -1.51 -12.53 27.98
CA LEU A 6 -2.11 -11.20 27.97
C LEU A 6 -3.65 -11.27 27.91
N LEU A 7 -4.22 -12.20 27.14
CA LEU A 7 -5.68 -12.46 27.15
C LEU A 7 -6.18 -12.92 28.53
N LYS A 8 -5.44 -13.81 29.20
CA LYS A 8 -5.78 -14.26 30.57
C LYS A 8 -5.68 -13.13 31.59
N PHE A 9 -4.68 -12.27 31.44
CA PHE A 9 -4.56 -11.07 32.27
C PHE A 9 -5.75 -10.12 32.02
N ALA A 10 -6.04 -9.83 30.76
CA ALA A 10 -7.14 -8.94 30.37
C ALA A 10 -8.49 -9.41 30.93
N ALA A 11 -8.80 -10.70 30.77
CA ALA A 11 -10.00 -11.32 31.31
C ALA A 11 -10.07 -11.30 32.85
N ALA A 12 -8.93 -11.31 33.56
CA ALA A 12 -8.90 -11.27 35.02
C ALA A 12 -9.07 -9.84 35.60
N HIS A 13 -8.87 -8.81 34.77
CA HIS A 13 -8.89 -7.41 35.16
C HIS A 13 -9.98 -6.60 34.44
N ASP A 14 -10.94 -7.27 33.79
CA ASP A 14 -12.03 -6.66 33.01
C ASP A 14 -11.52 -5.69 31.92
N TRP A 15 -10.40 -6.02 31.28
CA TRP A 15 -9.90 -5.29 30.12
C TRP A 15 -10.62 -5.73 28.86
N HIS A 16 -10.79 -4.79 27.94
CA HIS A 16 -11.40 -5.00 26.64
C HIS A 16 -10.34 -5.48 25.65
N ALA A 17 -10.73 -6.35 24.71
CA ALA A 17 -9.95 -6.67 23.53
C ALA A 17 -10.58 -5.95 22.33
N ALA A 18 -9.74 -5.37 21.46
CA ALA A 18 -10.23 -4.79 20.21
C ALA A 18 -10.80 -5.88 19.28
N GLU A 19 -11.77 -5.52 18.42
CA GLU A 19 -12.53 -6.47 17.57
C GLU A 19 -11.62 -7.31 16.64
N ASP A 20 -10.46 -6.79 16.25
CA ASP A 20 -9.47 -7.46 15.40
C ASP A 20 -8.39 -8.25 16.18
N GLU A 21 -8.54 -8.41 17.50
CA GLU A 21 -7.58 -9.09 18.41
C GLU A 21 -6.12 -8.58 18.32
N GLU A 22 -5.90 -7.31 17.99
CA GLU A 22 -4.55 -6.73 17.89
C GLU A 22 -3.99 -6.23 19.23
N TYR A 23 -4.86 -5.70 20.10
CA TYR A 23 -4.49 -5.17 21.40
C TYR A 23 -5.61 -5.33 22.44
N VAL A 24 -5.21 -5.31 23.71
CA VAL A 24 -6.12 -5.22 24.86
C VAL A 24 -5.92 -3.90 25.57
N PHE A 25 -6.97 -3.35 26.17
CA PHE A 25 -6.89 -2.11 26.89
C PHE A 25 -7.84 -2.08 28.08
N GLY A 26 -7.47 -1.31 29.09
CA GLY A 26 -8.27 -1.18 30.30
C GLY A 26 -7.53 -0.39 31.36
N LYS A 27 -8.06 -0.36 32.58
CA LYS A 27 -7.45 0.37 33.68
C LYS A 27 -6.71 -0.55 34.63
N PHE A 28 -5.62 -0.06 35.18
CA PHE A 28 -4.90 -0.72 36.27
C PHE A 28 -4.41 0.32 37.27
N SER A 29 -4.78 0.15 38.54
CA SER A 29 -4.49 1.11 39.62
C SER A 29 -4.86 2.57 39.30
N GLY A 30 -5.91 2.79 38.51
CA GLY A 30 -6.39 4.12 38.12
C GLY A 30 -5.80 4.68 36.82
N TYR A 31 -4.73 4.08 36.29
CA TYR A 31 -4.12 4.48 35.02
C TYR A 31 -4.74 3.70 33.85
N CYS A 32 -4.91 4.36 32.71
CA CYS A 32 -5.29 3.70 31.47
C CYS A 32 -4.07 3.00 30.84
N PHE A 33 -4.28 1.78 30.37
CA PHE A 33 -3.25 1.00 29.70
C PHE A 33 -3.78 0.45 28.38
N THR A 34 -2.88 0.37 27.40
CA THR A 34 -3.06 -0.41 26.18
C THR A 34 -1.90 -1.39 26.08
N ALA A 35 -2.15 -2.63 25.70
CA ALA A 35 -1.13 -3.63 25.51
C ALA A 35 -1.34 -4.43 24.23
N LYS A 36 -0.29 -4.54 23.42
CA LYS A 36 -0.29 -5.28 22.13
C LYS A 36 0.81 -6.33 22.11
N THR A 37 0.57 -7.44 21.40
CA THR A 37 1.57 -8.51 21.23
C THR A 37 2.05 -8.54 19.79
N SER A 38 3.37 -8.51 19.59
CA SER A 38 4.02 -8.76 18.31
C SER A 38 5.12 -9.80 18.50
N GLU A 39 5.01 -10.91 17.77
CA GLU A 39 5.91 -12.07 17.88
C GLU A 39 6.05 -12.58 19.33
N ALA A 40 7.26 -12.47 19.91
CA ALA A 40 7.59 -12.90 21.28
C ALA A 40 7.63 -11.72 22.30
N LEU A 41 7.15 -10.55 21.90
CA LEU A 41 7.19 -9.31 22.69
C LEU A 41 5.79 -8.75 22.92
N SER A 42 5.60 -8.16 24.09
CA SER A 42 4.41 -7.36 24.40
C SER A 42 4.81 -5.93 24.70
N SER A 43 4.11 -4.98 24.10
CA SER A 43 4.29 -3.54 24.35
C SER A 43 3.17 -3.05 25.25
N TYR A 44 3.50 -2.29 26.28
CA TYR A 44 2.58 -1.71 27.25
C TYR A 44 2.65 -0.20 27.20
N PHE A 45 1.52 0.45 26.93
CA PHE A 45 1.40 1.90 26.80
C PHE A 45 0.62 2.47 27.99
N VAL A 46 1.10 3.58 28.55
CA VAL A 46 0.44 4.34 29.62
C VAL A 46 0.56 5.85 29.37
N PRO A 47 -0.54 6.63 29.46
CA PRO A 47 -0.47 8.08 29.39
C PRO A 47 0.28 8.70 30.59
N LEU A 48 1.12 9.70 30.31
CA LEU A 48 1.88 10.47 31.29
C LEU A 48 1.55 11.97 31.28
N ALA A 49 0.55 12.40 30.50
CA ALA A 49 0.24 13.81 30.30
C ALA A 49 0.13 14.61 31.63
N GLY A 50 0.98 15.62 31.76
CA GLY A 50 1.11 16.46 32.95
C GLY A 50 2.25 16.07 33.90
N ILE A 51 3.06 15.05 33.56
CA ILE A 51 4.29 14.74 34.29
C ILE A 51 5.31 15.87 34.16
N SER A 52 6.06 16.15 35.23
CA SER A 52 7.10 17.18 35.19
C SER A 52 8.37 16.67 34.49
N PRO A 53 9.19 17.56 33.87
CA PRO A 53 10.47 17.16 33.29
C PRO A 53 11.45 16.52 34.29
N GLU A 54 11.40 16.92 35.57
CA GLU A 54 12.23 16.32 36.63
C GLU A 54 11.78 14.88 36.92
N ASP A 55 10.47 14.64 36.95
CA ASP A 55 9.88 13.31 37.17
C ASP A 55 10.08 12.38 35.97
N LEU A 56 10.07 12.91 34.74
CA LEU A 56 10.42 12.14 33.54
C LEU A 56 11.86 11.60 33.60
N LEU A 57 12.81 12.42 34.06
CA LEU A 57 14.20 11.98 34.23
C LEU A 57 14.32 10.90 35.30
N ASP A 58 13.59 11.03 36.42
CA ASP A 58 13.57 10.01 37.47
C ASP A 58 12.89 8.71 37.01
N LEU A 59 11.81 8.81 36.24
CA LEU A 59 11.13 7.66 35.64
C LEU A 59 12.03 6.94 34.62
N SER A 60 12.72 7.68 33.76
CA SER A 60 13.70 7.13 32.81
C SER A 60 14.76 6.31 33.53
N LYS A 61 15.35 6.91 34.58
CA LYS A 61 16.38 6.25 35.39
C LYS A 61 15.83 5.01 36.10
N TYR A 62 14.61 5.07 36.63
CA TYR A 62 13.95 3.92 37.24
C TYR A 62 13.73 2.78 36.24
N ILE A 63 13.39 3.07 34.98
CA ILE A 63 13.23 2.06 33.93
C ILE A 63 14.57 1.43 33.55
N GLU A 64 15.62 2.23 33.37
CA GLU A 64 16.96 1.75 32.98
C GLU A 64 17.66 0.94 34.08
N GLU A 65 17.55 1.37 35.34
CA GLU A 65 18.23 0.74 36.47
C GLU A 65 17.35 -0.31 37.19
N GLY A 66 16.04 -0.29 36.92
CA GLY A 66 15.02 -1.08 37.59
C GLY A 66 15.06 -2.57 37.27
N ARG A 67 14.59 -3.38 38.22
CA ARG A 67 14.36 -4.82 38.02
C ARG A 67 12.87 -5.10 37.98
N PHE A 68 12.37 -5.33 36.77
CA PHE A 68 10.96 -5.58 36.51
C PHE A 68 10.62 -7.08 36.51
N ALA A 69 9.37 -7.39 36.84
CA ALA A 69 8.85 -8.76 36.80
C ALA A 69 8.84 -9.37 35.39
N LEU A 70 8.77 -8.52 34.35
CA LEU A 70 9.00 -8.85 32.95
C LEU A 70 10.39 -8.39 32.52
N LYS A 71 11.01 -9.11 31.57
CA LYS A 71 12.29 -8.69 31.01
C LYS A 71 12.05 -7.61 29.96
N LEU A 72 12.39 -6.37 30.29
CA LEU A 72 12.35 -5.25 29.35
C LEU A 72 13.37 -5.42 28.23
N VAL A 73 13.00 -4.99 27.03
CA VAL A 73 13.82 -5.00 25.81
C VAL A 73 14.23 -3.56 25.46
N ASP A 74 13.25 -2.69 25.36
CA ASP A 74 13.39 -1.25 25.09
C ASP A 74 12.17 -0.49 25.65
N TYR A 75 12.25 0.83 25.61
CA TYR A 75 11.14 1.71 25.96
C TYR A 75 11.22 3.00 25.14
N GLU A 76 10.08 3.65 24.98
CA GLU A 76 9.93 4.97 24.40
C GLU A 76 9.10 5.83 25.36
N MET A 77 9.51 7.07 25.59
CA MET A 77 8.87 7.94 26.57
C MET A 77 8.87 9.39 26.12
N THR A 78 7.72 10.02 26.25
CA THR A 78 7.48 11.45 26.04
C THR A 78 6.86 12.05 27.31
N ASP A 79 6.57 13.35 27.31
CA ASP A 79 5.77 14.00 28.36
C ASP A 79 4.27 13.66 28.28
N ASN A 80 3.83 12.94 27.25
CA ASN A 80 2.44 12.53 27.05
C ASN A 80 2.20 11.03 27.26
N PHE A 81 3.18 10.16 27.02
CA PHE A 81 3.04 8.72 27.20
C PHE A 81 4.36 7.99 27.48
N LEU A 82 4.25 6.76 27.95
CA LEU A 82 5.33 5.78 28.08
C LEU A 82 4.92 4.47 27.42
N SER A 83 5.79 3.94 26.57
CA SER A 83 5.71 2.63 25.93
C SER A 83 6.85 1.75 26.42
N LEU A 84 6.53 0.59 27.00
CA LEU A 84 7.50 -0.38 27.50
C LEU A 84 7.37 -1.68 26.73
N ARG A 85 8.44 -2.13 26.07
CA ARG A 85 8.47 -3.42 25.38
C ARG A 85 9.13 -4.48 26.24
N ALA A 86 8.44 -5.59 26.46
CA ALA A 86 8.91 -6.66 27.32
C ALA A 86 8.75 -8.05 26.68
N LYS A 87 9.65 -8.97 27.03
CA LYS A 87 9.54 -10.37 26.60
C LYS A 87 8.42 -11.09 27.34
N ASP A 88 7.47 -11.63 26.59
CA ASP A 88 6.46 -12.55 27.10
C ASP A 88 7.03 -13.98 27.02
N THR A 89 7.30 -14.59 28.17
CA THR A 89 7.76 -15.99 28.21
C THR A 89 6.55 -16.92 28.24
N LEU A 90 6.49 -17.91 27.34
CA LEU A 90 5.40 -18.89 27.12
C LEU A 90 4.98 -19.79 28.32
N PHE A 91 5.27 -19.42 29.57
CA PHE A 91 4.96 -20.21 30.77
C PHE A 91 3.65 -19.79 31.44
N ASN A 92 2.98 -20.73 32.12
CA ASN A 92 1.68 -20.51 32.80
C ASN A 92 1.68 -19.44 33.92
N SER A 93 2.84 -18.93 34.35
CA SER A 93 2.95 -17.90 35.39
C SER A 93 2.89 -16.46 34.87
N THR A 94 2.88 -16.24 33.55
CA THR A 94 3.16 -14.92 32.97
C THR A 94 2.07 -13.88 33.23
N ALA A 95 0.78 -14.25 33.31
CA ALA A 95 -0.28 -13.29 33.67
C ALA A 95 -0.06 -12.65 35.06
N LYS A 96 0.45 -13.41 36.04
CA LYS A 96 0.84 -12.87 37.37
C LYS A 96 2.10 -12.02 37.30
N GLN A 97 2.96 -12.23 36.31
CA GLN A 97 4.14 -11.38 36.09
C GLN A 97 3.75 -10.06 35.43
N ILE A 98 2.76 -10.06 34.53
CA ILE A 98 2.15 -8.84 33.97
C ILE A 98 1.51 -8.03 35.10
N GLU A 99 0.70 -8.66 35.95
CA GLU A 99 0.09 -8.00 37.11
C GLU A 99 1.16 -7.35 38.01
N ARG A 100 2.20 -8.10 38.41
CA ARG A 100 3.31 -7.54 39.20
C ARG A 100 4.05 -6.43 38.49
N PHE A 101 4.25 -6.54 37.19
CA PHE A 101 4.92 -5.52 36.39
C PHE A 101 4.13 -4.22 36.37
N LEU A 102 2.81 -4.28 36.10
CA LEU A 102 1.95 -3.10 36.13
C LEU A 102 1.80 -2.54 37.55
N THR A 103 1.82 -3.37 38.59
CA THR A 103 1.91 -2.90 39.99
C THR A 103 3.20 -2.11 40.22
N GLN A 104 4.36 -2.66 39.86
CA GLN A 104 5.66 -1.96 40.02
C GLN A 104 5.70 -0.63 39.28
N LEU A 105 5.10 -0.57 38.09
CA LEU A 105 5.06 0.65 37.28
C LEU A 105 4.12 1.68 37.90
N THR A 106 2.89 1.30 38.24
CA THR A 106 1.89 2.22 38.82
C THR A 106 2.28 2.70 40.22
N GLU A 107 2.95 1.87 41.03
CA GLU A 107 3.54 2.30 42.30
C GLU A 107 4.56 3.42 42.10
N LYS A 108 5.42 3.31 41.06
CA LYS A 108 6.36 4.38 40.72
C LYS A 108 5.65 5.64 40.21
N LEU A 109 4.65 5.49 39.34
CA LEU A 109 3.90 6.63 38.81
C LEU A 109 3.17 7.41 39.91
N ASN A 110 2.71 6.72 40.96
CA ASN A 110 2.09 7.36 42.13
C ASN A 110 3.07 8.17 43.00
N GLU A 111 4.38 8.05 42.79
CA GLU A 111 5.37 8.92 43.46
C GLU A 111 5.41 10.33 42.83
N PHE A 112 4.89 10.49 41.61
CA PHE A 112 4.85 11.75 40.87
C PHE A 112 3.51 12.48 41.05
N ASP A 113 3.50 13.80 40.86
CA ASP A 113 2.28 14.62 40.88
C ASP A 113 1.49 14.49 39.55
N LEU A 114 1.21 13.25 39.16
CA LEU A 114 0.55 12.90 37.90
C LEU A 114 -0.90 12.51 38.17
N ASN A 115 -1.85 13.20 37.53
CA ASN A 115 -3.26 12.81 37.55
C ASN A 115 -3.55 11.80 36.43
N PRO A 116 -3.97 10.56 36.74
CA PRO A 116 -4.26 9.52 35.73
C PRO A 116 -5.41 9.87 34.78
N GLN A 117 -6.23 10.88 35.12
CA GLN A 117 -7.38 11.31 34.32
C GLN A 117 -7.08 12.56 33.47
N ASN A 118 -5.82 12.94 33.34
CA ASN A 118 -5.47 14.04 32.46
C ASN A 118 -5.73 13.66 31.00
N CYS A 119 -6.27 14.62 30.26
CA CYS A 119 -6.36 14.58 28.81
C CYS A 119 -4.97 14.38 28.23
N ILE A 120 -4.77 13.31 27.46
CA ILE A 120 -3.45 12.96 26.89
C ILE A 120 -2.88 14.07 25.98
N ILE A 121 -3.75 14.92 25.43
CA ILE A 121 -3.39 16.00 24.50
C ILE A 121 -3.02 17.30 25.23
N CYS A 122 -3.82 17.71 26.23
CA CYS A 122 -3.65 19.04 26.85
C CYS A 122 -3.18 19.00 28.31
N GLY A 123 -3.02 17.82 28.90
CA GLY A 123 -2.56 17.63 30.28
C GLY A 123 -3.54 18.14 31.35
N GLN A 124 -4.76 18.51 31.00
CA GLN A 124 -5.80 18.95 31.94
C GLN A 124 -6.76 17.81 32.29
N PRO A 125 -7.31 17.73 33.52
CA PRO A 125 -8.24 16.68 33.91
C PRO A 125 -9.44 16.58 32.96
N SER A 126 -9.77 15.37 32.51
CA SER A 126 -10.95 15.06 31.70
C SER A 126 -11.73 13.88 32.30
N GLU A 127 -13.04 13.86 32.09
CA GLU A 127 -13.92 12.74 32.47
C GLU A 127 -14.23 11.80 31.29
N THR A 128 -13.82 12.16 30.07
CA THR A 128 -14.13 11.41 28.85
C THR A 128 -13.00 10.44 28.52
N GLU A 129 -13.33 9.16 28.53
CA GLU A 129 -12.45 8.07 28.08
C GLU A 129 -12.55 7.90 26.56
N SER A 130 -11.42 7.62 25.93
CA SER A 130 -11.34 7.39 24.49
C SER A 130 -10.20 6.43 24.17
N LEU A 131 -10.24 5.83 22.98
CA LEU A 131 -9.05 5.31 22.34
C LEU A 131 -8.54 6.43 21.44
N TYR A 132 -7.56 7.18 21.92
CA TYR A 132 -6.84 8.15 21.10
C TYR A 132 -5.76 7.37 20.41
N VAL A 133 -5.80 7.26 19.08
CA VAL A 133 -4.62 6.83 18.33
C VAL A 133 -4.28 5.35 18.71
N GLY A 134 -5.32 4.53 18.93
CA GLY A 134 -5.19 3.17 19.47
C GLY A 134 -4.75 3.08 20.95
N LEU A 135 -4.50 4.21 21.61
CA LEU A 135 -4.14 4.32 23.04
C LEU A 135 -5.34 4.67 23.90
N TYR A 136 -5.69 3.78 24.82
CA TYR A 136 -6.73 4.03 25.80
C TYR A 136 -6.29 5.11 26.79
N ALA A 137 -7.00 6.23 26.80
CA ALA A 137 -6.65 7.42 27.57
C ALA A 137 -7.89 8.26 27.89
N TYR A 138 -7.67 9.38 28.58
CA TYR A 138 -8.67 10.44 28.71
C TYR A 138 -8.42 11.51 27.65
N THR A 139 -9.47 12.08 27.09
CA THR A 139 -9.38 13.20 26.12
C THR A 139 -10.49 14.22 26.36
N HIS A 140 -10.29 15.46 25.95
CA HIS A 140 -11.41 16.39 25.75
C HIS A 140 -11.88 16.29 24.29
N PRO A 141 -13.20 16.19 24.01
CA PRO A 141 -13.71 16.18 22.63
C PRO A 141 -13.20 17.36 21.80
N GLU A 142 -13.11 18.54 22.40
CA GLU A 142 -12.60 19.76 21.77
C GLU A 142 -11.06 19.83 21.63
N CYS A 143 -10.34 18.87 22.21
CA CYS A 143 -8.89 18.71 21.99
C CYS A 143 -8.58 17.81 20.79
N LEU A 144 -9.58 17.09 20.26
CA LEU A 144 -9.40 16.19 19.12
C LEU A 144 -9.26 16.96 17.81
N ASP A 145 -9.96 18.10 17.67
CA ASP A 145 -9.95 18.94 16.46
C ASP A 145 -8.91 20.08 16.50
N LYS A 146 -8.11 20.18 17.57
CA LYS A 146 -7.06 21.20 17.66
C LYS A 146 -5.79 20.64 17.03
N GLU A 147 -5.20 21.36 16.08
CA GLU A 147 -3.79 21.19 15.74
C GLU A 147 -3.00 21.20 17.06
N GLY A 148 -2.51 20.04 17.46
CA GLY A 148 -1.76 19.89 18.70
C GLY A 148 -0.58 20.86 18.68
N ILE A 149 -0.43 21.68 19.72
CA ILE A 149 0.82 22.39 19.91
C ILE A 149 1.83 21.33 20.32
N ASP A 150 2.73 21.03 19.40
CA ASP A 150 3.84 20.14 19.63
C ASP A 150 4.90 20.82 20.51
N TYR A 151 4.90 20.46 21.79
CA TYR A 151 5.88 20.94 22.78
C TYR A 151 7.19 20.13 22.76
N THR A 152 7.32 19.13 21.88
CA THR A 152 8.53 18.30 21.72
C THR A 152 9.56 18.90 20.74
N ALA A 153 9.40 20.17 20.36
CA ALA A 153 10.33 20.93 19.52
C ALA A 153 11.68 21.22 20.22
N ALA A 154 12.36 20.17 20.66
CA ALA A 154 13.79 20.03 20.87
C ALA A 154 14.18 18.53 20.91
N ILE A 155 13.66 17.70 19.99
CA ILE A 155 14.25 16.47 19.43
C ILE A 155 13.51 16.25 18.08
N SER A 156 14.24 15.80 17.07
CA SER A 156 13.90 15.84 15.63
C SER A 156 12.51 15.29 15.25
N LYS A 157 11.79 16.06 14.41
CA LYS A 157 10.53 15.71 13.74
C LYS A 157 10.79 15.08 12.37
N ASP A 158 10.11 13.98 12.05
CA ASP A 158 8.93 14.05 11.17
C ASP A 158 8.08 12.76 11.25
N THR A 159 6.80 12.94 10.96
CA THR A 159 5.60 12.31 11.53
C THR A 159 5.11 11.04 10.83
N ALA A 160 4.71 10.06 11.63
CA ALA A 160 3.86 8.94 11.22
C ALA A 160 2.37 9.31 11.31
N ASP A 161 1.63 8.79 10.34
CA ASP A 161 0.27 8.24 10.38
C ASP A 161 -0.74 8.77 11.42
N SER A 162 -1.88 9.24 10.89
CA SER A 162 -3.07 9.57 11.65
C SER A 162 -3.69 8.30 12.26
N GLU A 163 -3.32 8.04 13.51
CA GLU A 163 -3.96 7.01 14.33
C GLU A 163 -5.38 7.47 14.76
N GLU A 164 -6.33 6.52 14.76
CA GLU A 164 -7.78 6.72 14.86
C GLU A 164 -8.27 7.06 16.28
N LEU A 165 -9.31 7.88 16.38
CA LEU A 165 -9.77 8.48 17.63
C LEU A 165 -11.23 8.08 17.92
N LEU A 166 -11.43 7.15 18.87
CA LEU A 166 -12.77 6.65 19.24
C LEU A 166 -13.24 7.29 20.55
N ILE A 167 -14.34 8.06 20.52
CA ILE A 167 -14.98 8.60 21.73
C ILE A 167 -15.95 7.56 22.31
N LEU A 168 -15.69 7.08 23.53
CA LEU A 168 -16.55 6.11 24.21
C LEU A 168 -17.72 6.83 24.89
N LYS A 169 -18.96 6.66 24.40
CA LYS A 169 -20.16 7.07 25.14
C LYS A 169 -20.70 5.90 25.97
N ARG A 170 -20.97 6.15 27.25
CA ARG A 170 -21.77 5.24 28.10
C ARG A 170 -23.23 5.60 27.97
N ASP A 171 -23.99 4.77 27.25
CA ASP A 171 -25.45 4.80 27.35
C ASP A 171 -25.91 3.97 28.55
N GLY A 172 -26.93 4.50 29.23
CA GLY A 172 -27.57 3.84 30.36
C GLY A 172 -28.20 2.52 29.91
N ASP A 173 -27.98 1.51 30.74
CA ASP A 173 -28.61 0.19 30.71
C ASP A 173 -27.98 -0.83 29.75
N GLY A 174 -26.75 -1.25 30.08
CA GLY A 174 -26.20 -2.60 29.90
C GLY A 174 -26.25 -3.26 28.50
N GLU A 175 -25.05 -3.42 27.91
CA GLU A 175 -24.70 -4.21 26.70
C GLU A 175 -24.94 -3.54 25.34
N GLU A 176 -24.04 -2.62 24.96
CA GLU A 176 -23.20 -2.60 23.73
C GLU A 176 -22.47 -1.24 23.63
N LEU A 177 -21.18 -1.25 23.31
CA LEU A 177 -20.39 -0.04 23.02
C LEU A 177 -20.48 0.24 21.52
N ILE A 178 -21.03 1.40 21.12
CA ILE A 178 -21.12 1.78 19.71
C ILE A 178 -20.15 2.94 19.45
N ALA A 179 -19.14 2.69 18.62
CA ALA A 179 -18.20 3.69 18.12
C ALA A 179 -18.83 4.53 17.00
N TYR A 180 -18.63 5.85 17.04
CA TYR A 180 -18.92 6.77 15.94
C TYR A 180 -17.61 7.44 15.54
N ASP A 181 -17.22 7.27 14.27
CA ASP A 181 -15.97 7.77 13.69
C ASP A 181 -16.25 8.99 12.79
N ILE A 182 -15.43 10.04 12.88
CA ILE A 182 -15.69 11.37 12.30
C ILE A 182 -14.97 11.60 10.94
N ASP A 183 -14.03 10.73 10.55
CA ASP A 183 -13.28 10.84 9.28
C ASP A 183 -13.65 9.80 8.19
N VAL A 184 -14.82 9.17 8.32
CA VAL A 184 -15.30 8.09 7.42
C VAL A 184 -15.60 8.56 5.99
N GLU A 185 -15.53 9.85 5.65
CA GLU A 185 -15.89 10.26 4.28
C GLU A 185 -14.93 9.74 3.20
N ASN A 186 -13.68 9.33 3.52
CA ASN A 186 -12.70 8.92 2.49
C ASN A 186 -11.90 7.62 2.71
N LYS A 187 -11.95 6.92 3.85
CA LYS A 187 -11.31 5.60 3.99
C LYS A 187 -12.24 4.49 3.48
N LEU A 188 -11.78 3.72 2.50
CA LEU A 188 -12.49 2.53 2.02
C LEU A 188 -12.39 1.41 3.04
N LEU A 189 -13.52 1.04 3.62
CA LEU A 189 -13.59 -0.07 4.56
C LEU A 189 -13.52 -1.41 3.83
N PRO A 190 -12.81 -2.42 4.40
CA PRO A 190 -12.84 -3.77 3.88
C PRO A 190 -14.29 -4.30 3.86
N PRO A 191 -14.70 -5.05 2.83
CA PRO A 191 -15.96 -5.78 2.87
C PRO A 191 -16.02 -6.74 4.05
N LYS A 192 -17.21 -6.90 4.64
CA LYS A 192 -17.42 -7.91 5.69
C LYS A 192 -17.12 -9.31 5.15
N SER A 193 -16.45 -10.13 5.96
CA SER A 193 -16.10 -11.52 5.61
C SER A 193 -17.32 -12.36 5.20
N GLU A 194 -18.48 -12.17 5.86
CA GLU A 194 -19.73 -12.85 5.51
C GLU A 194 -20.21 -12.55 4.07
N ASN A 195 -19.98 -11.33 3.58
CA ASN A 195 -20.36 -10.94 2.22
C ASN A 195 -19.39 -11.55 1.19
N LEU A 196 -18.09 -11.55 1.48
CA LEU A 196 -17.09 -12.20 0.63
C LEU A 196 -17.33 -13.71 0.53
N ALA A 197 -17.61 -14.37 1.65
CA ALA A 197 -17.97 -15.78 1.67
C ALA A 197 -19.25 -16.08 0.87
N ALA A 198 -20.26 -15.22 0.95
CA ALA A 198 -21.49 -15.37 0.18
C ALA A 198 -21.24 -15.23 -1.33
N LEU A 199 -20.41 -14.26 -1.75
CA LEU A 199 -20.01 -14.09 -3.14
C LEU A 199 -19.17 -15.26 -3.65
N ALA A 200 -18.23 -15.74 -2.84
CA ALA A 200 -17.41 -16.91 -3.16
C ALA A 200 -18.27 -18.16 -3.38
N ALA A 201 -19.28 -18.37 -2.53
CA ALA A 201 -20.21 -19.49 -2.63
C ALA A 201 -20.99 -19.52 -3.95
N GLU A 202 -21.24 -18.37 -4.58
CA GLU A 202 -21.87 -18.31 -5.90
C GLU A 202 -20.97 -18.86 -7.03
N MET A 203 -19.66 -18.92 -6.79
CA MET A 203 -18.66 -19.43 -7.73
C MET A 203 -18.13 -20.82 -7.34
N ASP A 204 -18.62 -21.43 -6.24
CA ASP A 204 -18.16 -22.73 -5.72
C ASP A 204 -18.17 -23.84 -6.77
N LEU A 205 -19.17 -23.86 -7.65
CA LEU A 205 -19.28 -24.87 -8.72
C LEU A 205 -18.05 -24.89 -9.64
N TYR A 206 -17.37 -23.75 -9.77
CA TYR A 206 -16.21 -23.55 -10.63
C TYR A 206 -14.87 -23.61 -9.89
N SER A 207 -14.89 -23.67 -8.55
CA SER A 207 -13.70 -23.53 -7.70
C SER A 207 -12.61 -24.57 -8.03
N ASP A 208 -12.97 -25.85 -8.05
CA ASP A 208 -12.02 -26.94 -8.32
C ASP A 208 -11.39 -26.82 -9.73
N ASP A 209 -12.20 -26.44 -10.73
CA ASP A 209 -11.76 -26.27 -12.11
C ASP A 209 -10.83 -25.06 -12.26
N LEU A 210 -11.19 -23.92 -11.63
CA LEU A 210 -10.39 -22.71 -11.59
C LEU A 210 -9.03 -22.97 -10.95
N ILE A 211 -9.00 -23.59 -9.76
CA ILE A 211 -7.75 -23.86 -9.03
C ILE A 211 -6.86 -24.83 -9.79
N ARG A 212 -7.44 -25.86 -10.45
CA ARG A 212 -6.68 -26.79 -11.30
C ARG A 212 -6.05 -26.05 -12.48
N ASP A 213 -6.83 -25.24 -13.19
CA ASP A 213 -6.36 -24.53 -14.37
C ASP A 213 -5.30 -23.47 -14.00
N LEU A 214 -5.46 -22.85 -12.83
CA LEU A 214 -4.48 -21.93 -12.24
C LEU A 214 -3.19 -22.65 -11.90
N ALA A 215 -3.25 -23.83 -11.29
CA ALA A 215 -2.05 -24.63 -11.02
C ALA A 215 -1.29 -25.00 -12.31
N GLU A 216 -2.01 -25.32 -13.39
CA GLU A 216 -1.41 -25.60 -14.70
C GLU A 216 -0.76 -24.33 -15.31
N LEU A 217 -1.39 -23.18 -15.17
CA LEU A 217 -0.90 -21.91 -15.71
C LEU A 217 0.30 -21.35 -14.91
N CYS A 218 0.27 -21.46 -13.58
CA CYS A 218 1.39 -21.11 -12.69
C CYS A 218 2.60 -22.03 -12.89
N ALA A 219 2.41 -23.27 -13.35
CA ALA A 219 3.51 -24.18 -13.69
C ALA A 219 4.35 -23.74 -14.90
N VAL A 220 3.87 -22.77 -15.68
CA VAL A 220 4.64 -22.15 -16.77
C VAL A 220 5.39 -20.93 -16.23
N PRO A 221 6.73 -20.93 -16.19
CA PRO A 221 7.52 -19.80 -15.70
C PRO A 221 7.63 -18.71 -16.77
N SER A 222 6.52 -18.03 -17.05
CA SER A 222 6.33 -17.01 -18.09
C SER A 222 7.04 -15.68 -17.80
N VAL A 223 8.31 -15.76 -17.39
CA VAL A 223 9.20 -14.62 -17.25
C VAL A 223 9.67 -14.18 -18.64
N LYS A 224 9.74 -12.87 -18.89
CA LYS A 224 10.28 -12.32 -20.14
C LYS A 224 11.67 -12.90 -20.44
N GLY A 225 11.78 -13.51 -21.60
CA GLY A 225 12.98 -14.19 -22.08
C GLY A 225 13.58 -13.54 -23.33
N THR A 226 14.51 -14.26 -23.95
CA THR A 226 15.07 -13.85 -25.24
C THR A 226 14.03 -14.03 -26.33
N ALA A 227 13.84 -13.01 -27.15
CA ALA A 227 12.90 -13.07 -28.28
C ALA A 227 13.25 -14.21 -29.25
N GLU A 228 12.25 -15.01 -29.61
CA GLU A 228 12.35 -16.10 -30.58
C GLU A 228 11.32 -15.95 -31.70
N LYS A 229 11.42 -16.81 -32.72
CA LYS A 229 10.46 -16.83 -33.82
C LYS A 229 9.10 -17.31 -33.32
N ASN A 230 8.10 -16.42 -33.37
CA ASN A 230 6.76 -16.60 -32.78
C ASN A 230 6.74 -16.62 -31.24
N ALA A 231 7.74 -16.02 -30.60
CA ALA A 231 7.73 -15.76 -29.17
C ALA A 231 8.49 -14.46 -28.88
N PRO A 232 7.89 -13.29 -29.18
CA PRO A 232 8.56 -11.97 -29.08
C PRO A 232 9.13 -11.68 -27.69
N PHE A 233 8.51 -12.22 -26.64
CA PHE A 233 8.90 -12.04 -25.24
C PHE A 233 9.50 -13.32 -24.63
N GLY A 234 9.90 -14.27 -25.47
CA GLY A 234 10.49 -15.55 -25.07
C GLY A 234 9.50 -16.72 -25.05
N GLN A 235 10.02 -17.94 -25.14
CA GLN A 235 9.18 -19.14 -25.31
C GLN A 235 8.22 -19.37 -24.14
N ALA A 236 8.62 -19.05 -22.91
CA ALA A 236 7.79 -19.31 -21.73
C ALA A 236 6.51 -18.45 -21.69
N THR A 237 6.54 -17.21 -22.18
CA THR A 237 5.33 -16.37 -22.28
C THR A 237 4.41 -16.87 -23.38
N ALA A 238 4.97 -17.32 -24.52
CA ALA A 238 4.20 -17.97 -25.58
C ALA A 238 3.54 -19.27 -25.10
N ASP A 239 4.24 -20.09 -24.29
CA ASP A 239 3.71 -21.31 -23.71
C ASP A 239 2.54 -21.03 -22.75
N ALA A 240 2.63 -19.96 -21.94
CA ALA A 240 1.54 -19.56 -21.05
C ALA A 240 0.29 -19.12 -21.83
N LEU A 241 0.48 -18.40 -22.94
CA LEU A 241 -0.63 -18.06 -23.84
C LEU A 241 -1.30 -19.31 -24.42
N ASP A 242 -0.51 -20.30 -24.86
CA ASP A 242 -1.04 -21.55 -25.39
C ASP A 242 -1.83 -22.34 -24.34
N VAL A 243 -1.38 -22.34 -23.08
CA VAL A 243 -2.13 -22.94 -21.95
C VAL A 243 -3.46 -22.22 -21.76
N PHE A 244 -3.46 -20.89 -21.62
CA PHE A 244 -4.67 -20.09 -21.40
C PHE A 244 -5.68 -20.26 -22.53
N LEU A 245 -5.25 -20.13 -23.80
CA LEU A 245 -6.15 -20.26 -24.95
C LEU A 245 -6.70 -21.69 -25.08
N ARG A 246 -5.93 -22.72 -24.72
CA ARG A 246 -6.43 -24.10 -24.67
C ARG A 246 -7.49 -24.28 -23.59
N GLN A 247 -7.25 -23.77 -22.38
CA GLN A 247 -8.19 -23.84 -21.27
C GLN A 247 -9.50 -23.13 -21.65
N ALA A 248 -9.42 -21.87 -22.10
CA ALA A 248 -10.58 -21.11 -22.57
C ALA A 248 -11.35 -21.83 -23.69
N LYS A 249 -10.66 -22.38 -24.68
CA LYS A 249 -11.31 -23.15 -25.74
C LYS A 249 -12.03 -24.39 -25.21
N SER A 250 -11.46 -25.07 -24.22
CA SER A 250 -12.09 -26.24 -23.59
C SER A 250 -13.36 -25.89 -22.81
N LEU A 251 -13.43 -24.66 -22.28
CA LEU A 251 -14.61 -24.08 -21.63
C LEU A 251 -15.66 -23.56 -22.63
N GLY A 252 -15.37 -23.58 -23.93
CA GLY A 252 -16.31 -23.24 -25.01
C GLY A 252 -16.16 -21.82 -25.57
N PHE A 253 -15.14 -21.06 -25.15
CA PHE A 253 -14.89 -19.72 -25.69
C PHE A 253 -14.33 -19.76 -27.12
N ARG A 254 -14.61 -18.71 -27.89
CA ARG A 254 -13.86 -18.43 -29.13
C ARG A 254 -12.52 -17.81 -28.74
N THR A 255 -11.42 -18.37 -29.24
CA THR A 255 -10.08 -17.94 -28.85
C THR A 255 -9.27 -17.45 -30.03
N LYS A 256 -8.42 -16.44 -29.82
CA LYS A 256 -7.49 -15.95 -30.84
C LYS A 256 -6.12 -15.66 -30.23
N ASN A 257 -5.08 -16.12 -30.92
CA ASN A 257 -3.70 -15.70 -30.69
C ASN A 257 -3.38 -14.56 -31.66
N ILE A 258 -2.76 -13.50 -31.15
CA ILE A 258 -2.38 -12.29 -31.89
C ILE A 258 -0.85 -12.23 -31.85
N ASP A 259 -0.22 -12.91 -32.82
CA ASP A 259 1.22 -12.92 -33.05
C ASP A 259 2.10 -13.32 -31.85
N TYR A 260 1.54 -14.03 -30.86
CA TYR A 260 2.15 -14.30 -29.56
C TYR A 260 2.61 -13.02 -28.83
N MET A 261 1.93 -11.91 -29.13
CA MET A 261 2.03 -10.65 -28.38
C MET A 261 0.89 -10.58 -27.37
N ALA A 262 -0.30 -11.01 -27.76
CA ALA A 262 -1.49 -11.06 -26.94
C ALA A 262 -2.40 -12.21 -27.40
N GLY A 263 -3.46 -12.48 -26.65
CA GLY A 263 -4.57 -13.28 -27.12
C GLY A 263 -5.86 -12.93 -26.41
N TYR A 264 -6.95 -13.59 -26.80
CA TYR A 264 -8.20 -13.43 -26.09
C TYR A 264 -9.08 -14.67 -26.10
N ALA A 265 -9.97 -14.73 -25.11
CA ALA A 265 -11.13 -15.61 -25.05
C ALA A 265 -12.41 -14.75 -25.16
N GLU A 266 -13.36 -15.14 -26.01
CA GLU A 266 -14.56 -14.36 -26.29
C GLU A 266 -15.83 -15.20 -26.24
N TYR A 267 -16.88 -14.60 -25.66
CA TYR A 267 -18.24 -15.11 -25.60
C TYR A 267 -19.25 -14.03 -26.06
N GLY A 268 -20.42 -14.46 -26.53
CA GLY A 268 -21.50 -13.58 -26.97
C GLY A 268 -21.75 -13.58 -28.49
N PRO A 269 -22.71 -12.75 -28.95
CA PRO A 269 -23.18 -12.71 -30.35
C PRO A 269 -22.09 -12.21 -31.32
N GLU A 270 -21.75 -13.01 -32.33
CA GLU A 270 -20.72 -12.67 -33.33
C GLU A 270 -21.08 -11.44 -34.18
N GLU A 271 -22.37 -11.20 -34.36
CA GLU A 271 -22.92 -10.06 -35.10
C GLU A 271 -22.88 -8.74 -34.32
N SER A 272 -22.54 -8.77 -33.03
CA SER A 272 -22.50 -7.55 -32.23
C SER A 272 -21.27 -6.72 -32.55
N ASN A 273 -21.48 -5.45 -32.89
CA ASN A 273 -20.42 -4.49 -33.22
C ASN A 273 -19.79 -3.84 -31.98
N GLU A 274 -20.21 -4.23 -30.78
CA GLU A 274 -19.64 -3.73 -29.53
C GLU A 274 -19.15 -4.90 -28.67
N MET A 275 -18.06 -4.67 -27.96
CA MET A 275 -17.42 -5.63 -27.08
C MET A 275 -17.03 -4.94 -25.77
N ILE A 276 -17.25 -5.63 -24.65
CA ILE A 276 -16.71 -5.25 -23.35
C ILE A 276 -15.56 -6.19 -22.98
N ALA A 277 -14.53 -5.64 -22.35
CA ALA A 277 -13.31 -6.38 -22.06
C ALA A 277 -12.98 -6.45 -20.57
N CYS A 278 -12.40 -7.58 -20.17
CA CYS A 278 -11.45 -7.60 -19.06
C CYS A 278 -10.05 -7.80 -19.64
N VAL A 279 -9.09 -6.97 -19.24
CA VAL A 279 -7.71 -7.02 -19.73
C VAL A 279 -6.80 -7.48 -18.60
N CYS A 280 -5.98 -8.47 -18.89
CA CYS A 280 -5.07 -9.14 -17.96
C CYS A 280 -3.71 -9.39 -18.63
N HIS A 281 -2.75 -9.93 -17.90
CA HIS A 281 -1.49 -10.44 -18.43
C HIS A 281 -1.14 -11.84 -17.91
N LEU A 282 -0.21 -12.48 -18.61
CA LEU A 282 0.26 -13.84 -18.28
C LEU A 282 1.77 -13.89 -18.07
N ASP A 283 2.50 -12.86 -18.48
CA ASP A 283 3.89 -12.70 -18.08
C ASP A 283 3.99 -12.34 -16.59
N VAL A 284 5.11 -12.72 -15.97
CA VAL A 284 5.36 -12.52 -14.54
C VAL A 284 6.79 -12.05 -14.32
N VAL A 285 7.02 -11.33 -13.22
CA VAL A 285 8.39 -11.08 -12.76
C VAL A 285 9.16 -12.37 -12.40
N PRO A 286 10.50 -12.36 -12.46
CA PRO A 286 11.31 -13.43 -11.90
C PRO A 286 10.93 -13.78 -10.46
N SER A 287 11.12 -15.05 -10.06
CA SER A 287 10.81 -15.48 -8.69
C SER A 287 11.68 -14.79 -7.63
N GLY A 288 12.93 -14.47 -7.97
CA GLY A 288 13.92 -14.02 -7.00
C GLY A 288 14.26 -15.10 -5.95
N ASP A 289 14.84 -14.66 -4.84
CA ASP A 289 15.21 -15.47 -3.67
C ASP A 289 14.13 -15.39 -2.58
N GLY A 290 14.18 -16.29 -1.58
CA GLY A 290 13.35 -16.19 -0.37
C GLY A 290 12.10 -17.08 -0.33
N TRP A 291 11.79 -17.79 -1.42
CA TRP A 291 10.66 -18.72 -1.47
C TRP A 291 10.84 -19.91 -0.52
N THR A 292 9.79 -20.25 0.24
CA THR A 292 9.79 -21.43 1.12
C THR A 292 9.55 -22.75 0.39
N GLY A 293 9.09 -22.70 -0.87
CA GLY A 293 8.96 -23.85 -1.76
C GLY A 293 9.10 -23.47 -3.23
N ASP A 294 8.77 -24.39 -4.15
CA ASP A 294 8.89 -24.13 -5.59
C ASP A 294 7.88 -23.05 -6.04
N PRO A 295 8.32 -21.90 -6.59
CA PRO A 295 7.43 -20.82 -7.04
C PRO A 295 6.48 -21.22 -8.17
N TRP A 296 6.83 -22.24 -8.94
CA TRP A 296 6.07 -22.70 -10.10
C TRP A 296 5.12 -23.87 -9.77
N THR A 297 5.07 -24.30 -8.52
CA THR A 297 4.13 -25.33 -8.07
C THR A 297 3.11 -24.70 -7.13
N LEU A 298 1.85 -24.62 -7.57
CA LEU A 298 0.77 -24.08 -6.73
C LEU A 298 0.56 -24.93 -5.48
N ARG A 299 0.71 -24.29 -4.31
CA ARG A 299 0.45 -24.86 -2.99
C ARG A 299 -0.83 -24.27 -2.40
N GLN A 300 -1.54 -25.07 -1.63
CA GLN A 300 -2.71 -24.62 -0.88
C GLN A 300 -2.43 -24.75 0.61
N GLU A 301 -2.40 -23.63 1.32
CA GLU A 301 -2.03 -23.57 2.74
C GLU A 301 -2.94 -22.55 3.43
N ASP A 302 -3.64 -22.95 4.50
CA ASP A 302 -4.50 -22.08 5.33
C ASP A 302 -5.50 -21.21 4.52
N GLY A 303 -6.11 -21.77 3.47
CA GLY A 303 -7.07 -21.07 2.62
C GLY A 303 -6.44 -20.12 1.59
N LYS A 304 -5.11 -20.11 1.48
CA LYS A 304 -4.35 -19.35 0.49
C LYS A 304 -3.84 -20.28 -0.62
N LEU A 305 -3.82 -19.75 -1.84
CA LEU A 305 -3.10 -20.32 -2.97
C LEU A 305 -1.75 -19.61 -3.08
N ILE A 306 -0.65 -20.35 -3.11
CA ILE A 306 0.72 -19.82 -3.09
C ILE A 306 1.45 -20.29 -4.35
N ALA A 307 1.82 -19.34 -5.22
CA ALA A 307 2.66 -19.52 -6.42
C ALA A 307 2.95 -18.17 -7.05
N ARG A 308 3.99 -18.09 -7.89
CA ARG A 308 4.25 -16.87 -8.68
C ARG A 308 3.12 -16.67 -9.69
N GLY A 309 2.57 -15.46 -9.70
CA GLY A 309 1.50 -15.01 -10.57
C GLY A 309 0.09 -15.42 -10.13
N VAL A 310 -0.05 -15.95 -8.92
CA VAL A 310 -1.36 -16.32 -8.37
C VAL A 310 -2.18 -15.09 -7.97
N ASN A 311 -1.51 -14.01 -7.57
CA ASN A 311 -2.08 -12.71 -7.26
C ASN A 311 -2.00 -11.78 -8.49
N ASP A 312 -0.86 -11.80 -9.18
CA ASP A 312 -0.53 -10.87 -10.27
C ASP A 312 0.09 -11.60 -11.48
N ASP A 313 -0.64 -11.95 -12.54
CA ASP A 313 -2.08 -11.72 -12.80
C ASP A 313 -2.75 -13.00 -13.38
N LYS A 314 -2.14 -14.18 -13.20
CA LYS A 314 -2.72 -15.45 -13.70
C LYS A 314 -3.98 -15.84 -12.95
N GLY A 315 -4.00 -15.62 -11.63
CA GLY A 315 -5.19 -15.84 -10.79
C GLY A 315 -6.36 -14.97 -11.24
N PRO A 316 -6.21 -13.63 -11.24
CA PRO A 316 -7.28 -12.74 -11.69
C PRO A 316 -7.69 -12.94 -13.17
N ALA A 317 -6.75 -13.25 -14.08
CA ALA A 317 -7.08 -13.63 -15.46
C ALA A 317 -8.03 -14.84 -15.54
N LEU A 318 -7.78 -15.87 -14.72
CA LEU A 318 -8.66 -17.03 -14.64
C LEU A 318 -9.95 -16.72 -13.88
N ALA A 319 -9.93 -15.88 -12.85
CA ALA A 319 -11.16 -15.40 -12.20
C ALA A 319 -12.09 -14.70 -13.20
N ALA A 320 -11.56 -13.85 -14.07
CA ALA A 320 -12.31 -13.19 -15.13
C ALA A 320 -12.81 -14.20 -16.20
N LEU A 321 -11.99 -15.19 -16.58
CA LEU A 321 -12.41 -16.25 -17.49
C LEU A 321 -13.57 -17.08 -16.93
N TYR A 322 -13.46 -17.50 -15.67
CA TYR A 322 -14.49 -18.30 -14.99
C TYR A 322 -15.75 -17.48 -14.65
N ALA A 323 -15.60 -16.19 -14.40
CA ALA A 323 -16.71 -15.25 -14.31
C ALA A 323 -17.54 -15.21 -15.61
N ALA A 324 -16.86 -15.10 -16.77
CA ALA A 324 -17.53 -15.18 -18.06
C ALA A 324 -18.12 -16.58 -18.31
N LYS A 325 -17.45 -17.65 -17.86
CA LYS A 325 -17.97 -19.02 -17.96
C LYS A 325 -19.25 -19.21 -17.16
N ALA A 326 -19.34 -18.63 -15.97
CA ALA A 326 -20.56 -18.67 -15.17
C ALA A 326 -21.75 -17.99 -15.86
N LEU A 327 -21.50 -16.91 -16.61
CA LEU A 327 -22.52 -16.29 -17.47
C LEU A 327 -22.91 -17.18 -18.66
N MET A 328 -21.95 -17.90 -19.25
CA MET A 328 -22.23 -18.83 -20.35
C MET A 328 -23.14 -19.99 -19.93
N ASP A 329 -23.01 -20.43 -18.67
CA ASP A 329 -23.79 -21.54 -18.11
C ASP A 329 -25.16 -21.12 -17.58
N ASP A 330 -25.41 -19.82 -17.43
CA ASP A 330 -26.70 -19.29 -17.02
C ASP A 330 -27.68 -19.33 -18.21
N PRO A 331 -28.69 -20.23 -18.18
CA PRO A 331 -29.61 -20.41 -19.31
C PRO A 331 -30.53 -19.19 -19.53
N ASP A 332 -30.66 -18.32 -18.53
CA ASP A 332 -31.51 -17.14 -18.57
C ASP A 332 -30.72 -15.88 -19.01
N TYR A 333 -29.43 -16.01 -19.27
CA TYR A 333 -28.55 -14.92 -19.69
C TYR A 333 -28.13 -15.04 -21.16
N SER A 334 -28.19 -13.92 -21.87
CA SER A 334 -27.56 -13.75 -23.18
C SER A 334 -27.07 -12.31 -23.30
N PRO A 335 -25.77 -12.06 -23.54
CA PRO A 335 -25.24 -10.71 -23.62
C PRO A 335 -25.63 -10.05 -24.95
N ASP A 336 -25.85 -8.73 -24.95
CA ASP A 336 -26.06 -7.95 -26.17
C ASP A 336 -24.74 -7.55 -26.86
N LYS A 337 -23.68 -7.39 -26.05
CA LYS A 337 -22.31 -7.09 -26.48
C LYS A 337 -21.43 -8.32 -26.30
N ARG A 338 -20.36 -8.45 -27.08
CA ARG A 338 -19.39 -9.52 -26.86
C ARG A 338 -18.64 -9.29 -25.54
N ILE A 339 -18.35 -10.35 -24.79
CA ILE A 339 -17.50 -10.32 -23.60
C ILE A 339 -16.16 -10.92 -23.99
N ARG A 340 -15.07 -10.18 -23.79
CA ARG A 340 -13.72 -10.61 -24.16
C ARG A 340 -12.76 -10.52 -22.99
N ILE A 341 -12.06 -11.61 -22.71
CA ILE A 341 -10.92 -11.63 -21.79
C ILE A 341 -9.67 -11.51 -22.65
N ILE A 342 -8.97 -10.37 -22.58
CA ILE A 342 -7.76 -10.07 -23.33
C ILE A 342 -6.57 -10.34 -22.40
N VAL A 343 -5.58 -11.09 -22.88
CA VAL A 343 -4.35 -11.39 -22.14
C VAL A 343 -3.12 -10.89 -22.90
N GLY A 344 -2.27 -10.11 -22.24
CA GLY A 344 -0.95 -9.72 -22.74
C GLY A 344 0.19 -10.57 -22.18
N LEU A 345 1.39 -10.30 -22.68
CA LEU A 345 2.60 -11.12 -22.45
C LEU A 345 3.87 -10.28 -22.20
N ASP A 346 3.71 -9.00 -21.86
CA ASP A 346 4.85 -8.09 -21.62
C ASP A 346 4.51 -6.93 -20.67
N GLU A 347 3.52 -7.09 -19.79
CA GLU A 347 3.12 -6.03 -18.86
C GLU A 347 4.30 -5.58 -18.00
N GLU A 348 4.96 -6.56 -17.40
CA GLU A 348 5.99 -6.43 -16.37
C GLU A 348 7.29 -5.81 -16.91
N SER A 349 7.30 -5.47 -18.19
CA SER A 349 8.48 -5.05 -18.96
C SER A 349 8.16 -4.01 -20.03
N GLY A 350 7.03 -3.30 -19.91
CA GLY A 350 6.72 -2.10 -20.69
C GLY A 350 5.51 -2.20 -21.63
N SER A 351 4.70 -3.25 -21.52
CA SER A 351 3.38 -3.43 -22.15
C SER A 351 3.34 -3.30 -23.67
N ALA A 352 4.44 -3.61 -24.36
CA ALA A 352 4.51 -3.55 -25.83
C ALA A 352 3.48 -4.46 -26.52
N CYS A 353 3.04 -5.51 -25.82
CA CYS A 353 1.96 -6.41 -26.21
C CYS A 353 0.62 -5.68 -26.46
N MET A 354 0.23 -4.73 -25.61
CA MET A 354 -1.05 -4.01 -25.76
C MET A 354 -0.99 -2.94 -26.82
N GLU A 355 0.15 -2.28 -27.00
CA GLU A 355 0.33 -1.42 -28.18
C GLU A 355 0.10 -2.20 -29.47
N HIS A 356 0.57 -3.45 -29.53
CA HIS A 356 0.32 -4.33 -30.67
C HIS A 356 -1.15 -4.68 -30.79
N TYR A 357 -1.83 -5.03 -29.69
CA TYR A 357 -3.26 -5.31 -29.67
C TYR A 357 -4.07 -4.12 -30.22
N VAL A 358 -3.85 -2.92 -29.69
CA VAL A 358 -4.56 -1.68 -30.09
C VAL A 358 -4.40 -1.36 -31.57
N LYS A 359 -3.26 -1.72 -32.17
CA LYS A 359 -2.99 -1.50 -33.61
C LYS A 359 -3.67 -2.52 -34.52
N HIS A 360 -3.99 -3.73 -34.03
CA HIS A 360 -4.41 -4.86 -34.88
C HIS A 360 -5.83 -5.36 -34.59
N GLU A 361 -6.39 -5.08 -33.41
CA GLU A 361 -7.67 -5.61 -32.97
C GLU A 361 -8.68 -4.51 -32.63
N GLU A 362 -9.92 -4.94 -32.41
CA GLU A 362 -11.02 -4.08 -31.97
C GLU A 362 -10.78 -3.55 -30.55
N ILE A 363 -11.00 -2.24 -30.38
CA ILE A 363 -10.95 -1.55 -29.08
C ILE A 363 -12.27 -1.78 -28.34
N PRO A 364 -12.23 -2.18 -27.06
CA PRO A 364 -13.43 -2.35 -26.26
C PRO A 364 -14.23 -1.05 -26.16
N LYS A 365 -15.55 -1.21 -26.13
CA LYS A 365 -16.48 -0.11 -25.88
C LYS A 365 -16.24 0.46 -24.48
N ASN A 366 -16.13 -0.45 -23.51
CA ASN A 366 -15.89 -0.24 -22.09
C ASN A 366 -15.26 -1.52 -21.53
N GLY A 367 -14.54 -1.44 -20.42
CA GLY A 367 -14.01 -2.61 -19.76
C GLY A 367 -13.22 -2.26 -18.51
N PHE A 368 -12.58 -3.27 -17.95
CA PHE A 368 -11.71 -3.10 -16.79
C PHE A 368 -10.47 -3.98 -16.90
N THR A 369 -9.45 -3.72 -16.11
CA THR A 369 -8.35 -4.65 -15.86
C THR A 369 -8.51 -5.24 -14.47
N ALA A 370 -8.26 -6.55 -14.35
CA ALA A 370 -8.27 -7.28 -13.09
C ALA A 370 -6.86 -7.34 -12.47
N ASP A 371 -6.08 -6.29 -12.68
CA ASP A 371 -4.70 -6.14 -12.23
C ASP A 371 -4.61 -4.85 -11.38
N ALA A 372 -5.39 -4.82 -10.30
CA ALA A 372 -5.55 -3.65 -9.45
C ALA A 372 -6.21 -3.94 -8.09
N ASP A 373 -6.53 -2.86 -7.38
CA ASP A 373 -7.39 -2.87 -6.20
C ASP A 373 -8.86 -2.63 -6.57
N PHE A 374 -9.75 -3.16 -5.74
CA PHE A 374 -11.13 -2.72 -5.62
C PHE A 374 -11.20 -1.53 -4.64
N PRO A 375 -12.19 -0.63 -4.81
CA PRO A 375 -13.21 -0.57 -5.85
C PRO A 375 -12.65 0.05 -7.15
N ALA A 376 -13.50 0.54 -8.06
CA ALA A 376 -13.03 1.05 -9.35
C ALA A 376 -12.04 2.22 -9.21
N ILE A 377 -10.95 2.15 -9.97
CA ILE A 377 -9.94 3.21 -10.05
C ILE A 377 -10.29 4.11 -11.23
N TYR A 378 -10.78 5.31 -10.94
CA TYR A 378 -11.22 6.26 -11.97
C TYR A 378 -10.08 7.14 -12.49
N ALA A 379 -9.00 7.25 -11.73
CA ALA A 379 -7.87 8.09 -12.08
C ALA A 379 -6.56 7.45 -11.66
N GLU A 380 -5.57 7.58 -12.54
CA GLU A 380 -4.20 7.23 -12.25
C GLU A 380 -3.31 8.43 -12.60
N LYS A 381 -2.52 8.90 -11.62
CA LYS A 381 -1.67 10.10 -11.78
C LYS A 381 -0.67 9.94 -12.92
N GLY A 382 -0.30 11.02 -13.58
CA GLY A 382 0.80 10.98 -14.54
C GLY A 382 2.12 10.67 -13.85
N ILE A 383 3.06 10.04 -14.56
CA ILE A 383 4.35 9.61 -14.01
C ILE A 383 5.47 10.21 -14.87
N ALA A 384 6.27 11.09 -14.30
CA ALA A 384 7.42 11.69 -14.99
C ALA A 384 8.72 11.34 -14.27
N ARG A 385 9.71 10.82 -15.00
CA ARG A 385 11.06 10.57 -14.48
C ARG A 385 11.98 11.70 -14.90
N LEU A 386 12.35 12.52 -13.94
CA LEU A 386 13.13 13.74 -14.16
C LEU A 386 14.58 13.52 -13.75
N ARG A 387 15.52 13.66 -14.68
CA ARG A 387 16.96 13.63 -14.40
C ARG A 387 17.50 15.05 -14.32
N PHE A 388 18.06 15.38 -13.16
CA PHE A 388 18.81 16.59 -12.92
C PHE A 388 20.31 16.26 -13.00
N THR A 389 21.06 17.03 -13.76
CA THR A 389 22.52 16.97 -13.79
C THR A 389 23.07 18.30 -13.29
N ILE A 390 23.79 18.24 -12.19
CA ILE A 390 24.35 19.39 -11.49
C ILE A 390 25.88 19.35 -11.69
N PRO A 391 26.48 20.34 -12.38
CA PRO A 391 27.93 20.42 -12.52
C PRO A 391 28.62 20.61 -11.16
N ARG A 392 29.71 19.88 -10.93
CA ARG A 392 30.47 19.96 -9.68
C ARG A 392 31.53 21.05 -9.73
N LEU A 393 31.73 21.70 -8.60
CA LEU A 393 32.81 22.65 -8.40
C LEU A 393 34.04 21.93 -7.85
N ARG A 394 35.22 22.48 -8.17
CA ARG A 394 36.50 21.93 -7.73
C ARG A 394 36.59 21.79 -6.20
N ASP A 395 35.99 22.73 -5.49
CA ASP A 395 36.07 22.83 -4.03
C ASP A 395 34.93 22.11 -3.32
N ASP A 396 33.99 21.49 -4.06
CA ASP A 396 32.93 20.68 -3.46
C ASP A 396 33.51 19.54 -2.62
N VAL A 397 32.86 19.23 -1.50
CA VAL A 397 33.41 18.29 -0.50
C VAL A 397 33.11 16.82 -0.78
N ILE A 398 31.99 16.52 -1.44
CA ILE A 398 31.64 15.14 -1.79
C ILE A 398 32.54 14.71 -2.95
N LEU A 399 33.28 13.62 -2.74
CA LEU A 399 34.06 12.94 -3.76
C LEU A 399 33.17 12.02 -4.60
N THR A 400 32.42 11.15 -3.93
CA THR A 400 31.37 10.33 -4.58
C THR A 400 30.17 10.13 -3.67
N ALA A 401 29.01 9.91 -4.27
CA ALA A 401 27.84 9.43 -3.53
C ALA A 401 26.99 8.51 -4.41
N LYS A 402 26.37 7.50 -3.82
CA LYS A 402 25.40 6.63 -4.49
C LYS A 402 24.22 6.31 -3.58
N ALA A 403 23.02 6.41 -4.13
CA ALA A 403 21.79 6.01 -3.45
C ALA A 403 20.74 5.46 -4.43
N GLY A 404 19.90 4.55 -3.92
CA GLY A 404 18.76 4.00 -4.63
C GLY A 404 19.08 2.83 -5.56
N GLY A 405 18.20 1.83 -5.57
CA GLY A 405 18.25 0.68 -6.48
C GLY A 405 17.26 0.79 -7.65
N ALA A 406 16.16 1.53 -7.45
CA ALA A 406 15.11 1.77 -8.42
C ALA A 406 14.52 3.17 -8.21
N VAL A 407 14.19 3.86 -9.30
CA VAL A 407 13.72 5.26 -9.25
C VAL A 407 12.33 5.40 -8.60
N ASN A 408 11.49 4.38 -8.72
CA ASN A 408 10.15 4.30 -8.13
C ASN A 408 10.16 3.82 -6.67
N MET A 409 11.31 3.82 -5.99
CA MET A 409 11.42 3.46 -4.57
C MET A 409 12.10 4.59 -3.81
N VAL A 410 11.67 4.80 -2.56
CA VAL A 410 12.41 5.65 -1.61
C VAL A 410 13.73 4.94 -1.26
N PRO A 411 14.89 5.56 -1.48
CA PRO A 411 16.18 4.97 -1.15
C PRO A 411 16.32 4.68 0.34
N SER A 412 16.55 3.42 0.69
CA SER A 412 16.84 3.01 2.08
C SER A 412 18.30 3.18 2.47
N SER A 413 19.21 3.40 1.52
CA SER A 413 20.63 3.64 1.82
C SER A 413 21.22 4.68 0.88
N CYS A 414 22.02 5.59 1.44
CA CYS A 414 22.85 6.55 0.73
C CYS A 414 24.28 6.47 1.25
N LYS A 415 25.23 6.14 0.37
CA LYS A 415 26.65 6.12 0.71
C LYS A 415 27.34 7.36 0.15
N VAL A 416 28.04 8.09 1.02
CA VAL A 416 28.78 9.32 0.68
C VAL A 416 30.25 9.14 1.06
N GLU A 417 31.14 9.48 0.15
CA GLU A 417 32.59 9.60 0.37
C GLU A 417 33.01 11.05 0.17
N LEU A 418 33.70 11.60 1.17
CA LEU A 418 34.24 12.97 1.16
C LEU A 418 35.69 12.99 0.69
N LYS A 419 36.14 14.14 0.18
CA LYS A 419 37.52 14.33 -0.30
C LYS A 419 38.61 14.16 0.77
N ASP A 420 38.26 14.24 2.05
CA ASP A 420 39.18 13.98 3.16
C ASP A 420 39.36 12.48 3.47
N GLY A 421 38.65 11.60 2.74
CA GLY A 421 38.66 10.15 2.90
C GLY A 421 37.58 9.63 3.87
N THR A 422 36.76 10.50 4.44
CA THR A 422 35.63 10.08 5.29
C THR A 422 34.56 9.41 4.45
N VAL A 423 34.12 8.22 4.87
CA VAL A 423 33.00 7.49 4.25
C VAL A 423 31.87 7.37 5.26
N LYS A 424 30.66 7.75 4.86
CA LYS A 424 29.45 7.60 5.64
C LYS A 424 28.37 6.88 4.85
N THR A 425 27.54 6.14 5.57
CA THR A 425 26.33 5.51 5.04
C THR A 425 25.16 5.95 5.90
N PHE A 426 24.11 6.42 5.25
CA PHE A 426 22.86 6.83 5.85
C PHE A 426 21.82 5.79 5.52
N GLU A 427 21.17 5.26 6.55
CA GLU A 427 20.12 4.25 6.44
C GLU A 427 18.77 4.94 6.65
N GLY A 428 17.86 4.72 5.73
CA GLY A 428 16.48 5.19 5.76
C GLY A 428 15.50 4.02 5.67
N VAL A 429 14.26 4.32 5.33
CA VAL A 429 13.16 3.35 5.24
C VAL A 429 12.61 3.38 3.81
N THR A 430 12.52 2.22 3.17
CA THR A 430 11.99 2.14 1.80
C THR A 430 10.47 2.27 1.80
N ALA A 431 9.94 2.86 0.75
CA ALA A 431 8.52 2.97 0.44
C ALA A 431 8.35 3.11 -1.07
N HIS A 432 7.13 2.92 -1.57
CA HIS A 432 6.84 3.13 -2.98
C HIS A 432 6.95 4.62 -3.34
N GLY A 433 7.55 4.93 -4.49
CA GLY A 433 7.84 6.31 -4.94
C GLY A 433 6.60 7.17 -5.19
N SER A 434 5.42 6.56 -5.31
CA SER A 434 4.15 7.31 -5.36
C SER A 434 3.70 7.85 -4.01
N ARG A 435 4.17 7.24 -2.90
CA ARG A 435 3.88 7.59 -1.50
C ARG A 435 5.18 7.75 -0.71
N PRO A 436 6.08 8.68 -1.11
CA PRO A 436 7.38 8.83 -0.46
C PRO A 436 7.28 9.22 1.02
N GLU A 437 6.12 9.77 1.44
CA GLU A 437 5.80 10.09 2.83
C GLU A 437 5.77 8.89 3.78
N LEU A 438 5.58 7.67 3.27
CA LEU A 438 5.59 6.44 4.07
C LEU A 438 7.00 5.90 4.33
N GLY A 439 8.01 6.47 3.67
CA GLY A 439 9.41 6.09 3.82
C GLY A 439 10.25 7.17 4.48
N GLN A 440 11.54 6.89 4.60
CA GLN A 440 12.54 7.88 5.02
C GLN A 440 13.67 7.86 3.99
N ASN A 441 13.75 8.92 3.19
CA ASN A 441 14.68 8.97 2.08
C ASN A 441 16.13 9.16 2.58
N ALA A 442 16.99 8.16 2.35
CA ALA A 442 18.38 8.22 2.77
C ALA A 442 19.19 9.36 2.13
N ILE A 443 18.75 9.89 0.98
CA ILE A 443 19.36 11.09 0.38
C ILE A 443 19.06 12.33 1.21
N ASN A 444 17.82 12.49 1.71
CA ASN A 444 17.45 13.60 2.60
C ASN A 444 18.34 13.59 3.86
N LEU A 445 18.46 12.41 4.50
CA LEU A 445 19.31 12.24 5.69
C LEU A 445 20.78 12.60 5.43
N ALA A 446 21.31 12.21 4.27
CA ALA A 446 22.67 12.54 3.88
C ALA A 446 22.85 14.05 3.69
N VAL A 447 21.91 14.72 3.02
CA VAL A 447 21.96 16.16 2.76
C VAL A 447 21.82 16.96 4.06
N GLU A 448 20.86 16.62 4.93
CA GLU A 448 20.68 17.25 6.24
C GLU A 448 21.96 17.17 7.09
N PHE A 449 22.63 16.02 7.10
CA PHE A 449 23.91 15.86 7.79
C PHE A 449 25.01 16.74 7.19
N LEU A 450 25.11 16.79 5.86
CA LEU A 450 26.16 17.54 5.17
C LEU A 450 25.96 19.05 5.32
N GLU A 451 24.72 19.55 5.32
CA GLU A 451 24.42 20.96 5.58
C GLU A 451 24.86 21.43 6.97
N ALA A 452 24.77 20.55 7.98
CA ALA A 452 25.14 20.90 9.35
C ALA A 452 26.66 20.98 9.56
N GLU A 453 27.43 20.27 8.75
CA GLU A 453 28.86 20.03 8.99
C GLU A 453 29.77 20.75 7.98
N ILE A 454 29.22 21.23 6.86
CA ILE A 454 30.01 21.68 5.71
C ILE A 454 29.46 22.98 5.12
N ASP A 455 30.36 23.93 4.85
CA ASP A 455 30.00 25.29 4.44
C ASP A 455 29.41 25.38 3.01
N GLU A 456 30.02 24.75 1.99
CA GLU A 456 29.55 24.86 0.59
C GLU A 456 29.79 23.58 -0.22
N ASP A 457 28.71 23.00 -0.76
CA ASP A 457 28.73 21.93 -1.77
C ASP A 457 27.60 22.17 -2.79
N SER A 458 27.92 22.07 -4.09
CA SER A 458 26.99 22.38 -5.18
C SER A 458 25.73 21.51 -5.19
N PHE A 459 25.88 20.21 -4.89
CA PHE A 459 24.76 19.27 -4.87
C PHE A 459 23.88 19.51 -3.64
N VAL A 460 24.51 19.65 -2.47
CA VAL A 460 23.80 19.94 -1.21
C VAL A 460 22.98 21.23 -1.36
N SER A 461 23.60 22.30 -1.87
CA SER A 461 22.92 23.59 -2.10
C SER A 461 21.74 23.47 -3.05
N PHE A 462 21.90 22.72 -4.14
CA PHE A 462 20.83 22.44 -5.09
C PHE A 462 19.70 21.64 -4.43
N TYR A 463 20.05 20.56 -3.74
CA TYR A 463 19.08 19.63 -3.14
C TYR A 463 18.23 20.33 -2.09
N SER A 464 18.86 21.03 -1.14
CA SER A 464 18.16 21.74 -0.07
C SER A 464 17.28 22.87 -0.59
N LYS A 465 17.67 23.51 -1.69
CA LYS A 465 16.84 24.55 -2.31
C LYS A 465 15.56 23.99 -2.93
N TYR A 466 15.62 22.82 -3.56
CA TYR A 466 14.54 22.31 -4.41
C TYR A 466 13.75 21.13 -3.82
N PHE A 467 14.31 20.41 -2.85
CA PHE A 467 13.75 19.19 -2.26
C PHE A 467 13.52 19.30 -0.75
N SER A 468 13.64 20.49 -0.16
CA SER A 468 13.29 20.76 1.25
C SER A 468 11.78 20.77 1.52
N GLU A 469 10.95 20.91 0.48
CA GLU A 469 9.49 20.85 0.60
C GLU A 469 8.94 19.62 -0.13
N ALA A 470 7.96 18.95 0.49
CA ALA A 470 7.25 17.84 -0.13
C ALA A 470 6.49 18.28 -1.41
N GLY A 471 6.20 17.31 -2.28
CA GLY A 471 5.36 17.51 -3.46
C GLY A 471 5.94 18.40 -4.56
N GLY A 472 7.26 18.68 -4.54
CA GLY A 472 7.92 19.45 -5.60
C GLY A 472 7.55 20.93 -5.61
N LYS A 473 7.16 21.50 -4.47
CA LYS A 473 6.73 22.90 -4.35
C LYS A 473 7.81 23.90 -4.72
N ALA A 474 9.04 23.72 -4.23
CA ALA A 474 10.18 24.56 -4.59
C ALA A 474 10.62 24.40 -6.06
N LEU A 475 10.30 23.26 -6.69
CA LEU A 475 10.46 23.04 -8.14
C LEU A 475 9.34 23.71 -8.97
N GLY A 476 8.31 24.29 -8.34
CA GLY A 476 7.14 24.81 -9.04
C GLY A 476 6.25 23.73 -9.65
N LEU A 477 6.34 22.50 -9.15
CA LEU A 477 5.60 21.32 -9.63
C LEU A 477 4.45 20.90 -8.70
N ALA A 478 4.31 21.54 -7.54
CA ALA A 478 3.21 21.26 -6.62
C ALA A 478 1.86 21.64 -7.25
N TYR A 479 0.96 20.68 -7.30
CA TYR A 479 -0.40 20.81 -7.81
C TYR A 479 -1.32 19.82 -7.09
N GLU A 480 -2.62 20.10 -7.06
CA GLU A 480 -3.62 19.24 -6.43
C GLU A 480 -4.95 19.36 -7.17
N ASP A 481 -5.59 18.22 -7.42
CA ASP A 481 -6.96 18.12 -7.94
C ASP A 481 -7.70 16.93 -7.32
N GLU A 482 -8.83 16.50 -7.91
CA GLU A 482 -9.60 15.38 -7.38
C GLU A 482 -8.84 14.04 -7.34
N SER A 483 -7.77 13.87 -8.13
CA SER A 483 -6.90 12.70 -8.13
C SER A 483 -5.80 12.76 -7.07
N GLY A 484 -5.75 13.82 -6.26
CA GLY A 484 -4.80 14.05 -5.16
C GLY A 484 -3.68 15.01 -5.53
N SER A 485 -2.66 15.11 -4.65
CA SER A 485 -1.54 16.07 -4.81
C SER A 485 -0.34 15.49 -5.57
N THR A 486 0.49 16.34 -6.15
CA THR A 486 1.81 15.95 -6.72
C THR A 486 2.69 15.30 -5.65
N THR A 487 3.37 14.21 -5.97
CA THR A 487 4.44 13.63 -5.15
C THR A 487 5.76 13.58 -5.93
N ALA A 488 6.88 13.79 -5.24
CA ALA A 488 8.22 13.83 -5.84
C ALA A 488 9.18 13.00 -4.97
N ASN A 489 9.65 11.87 -5.50
CA ASN A 489 10.61 11.00 -4.83
C ASN A 489 11.99 11.15 -5.47
N ALA A 490 12.98 11.61 -4.72
CA ALA A 490 14.40 11.51 -5.09
C ALA A 490 14.84 10.04 -5.02
N GLY A 491 14.74 9.32 -6.15
CA GLY A 491 14.84 7.86 -6.18
C GLY A 491 16.24 7.32 -6.51
N LEU A 492 17.07 8.07 -7.24
CA LEU A 492 18.44 7.65 -7.57
C LEU A 492 19.41 8.83 -7.46
N LEU A 493 20.58 8.58 -6.87
CA LEU A 493 21.68 9.52 -6.81
C LEU A 493 22.98 8.86 -7.28
N ASP A 494 23.72 9.54 -8.15
CA ASP A 494 25.10 9.21 -8.50
C ASP A 494 25.92 10.50 -8.58
N ILE A 495 26.96 10.63 -7.74
CA ILE A 495 27.87 11.77 -7.74
C ILE A 495 29.28 11.30 -8.03
N ASP A 496 29.94 11.99 -8.95
CA ASP A 496 31.37 11.87 -9.24
C ASP A 496 32.09 13.22 -9.15
N GLU A 497 33.35 13.29 -9.61
CA GLU A 497 34.16 14.51 -9.57
C GLU A 497 33.69 15.60 -10.54
N GLU A 498 32.94 15.25 -11.59
CA GLU A 498 32.51 16.16 -12.66
C GLU A 498 31.06 16.64 -12.48
N GLN A 499 30.16 15.74 -12.06
CA GLN A 499 28.73 16.00 -11.98
C GLN A 499 28.03 15.20 -10.86
N ALA A 500 26.90 15.73 -10.39
CA ALA A 500 25.91 14.98 -9.61
C ALA A 500 24.67 14.74 -10.49
N GLU A 501 24.24 13.48 -10.58
CA GLU A 501 23.02 13.07 -11.26
C GLU A 501 21.97 12.62 -10.22
N LEU A 502 20.84 13.32 -10.22
CA LEU A 502 19.67 12.99 -9.40
C LEU A 502 18.51 12.60 -10.30
N VAL A 503 17.90 11.45 -10.08
CA VAL A 503 16.68 11.03 -10.79
C VAL A 503 15.50 11.05 -9.82
N VAL A 504 14.46 11.78 -10.20
CA VAL A 504 13.25 11.97 -9.42
C VAL A 504 12.07 11.27 -10.11
N ASP A 505 11.32 10.48 -9.34
CA ASP A 505 10.01 9.96 -9.73
C ASP A 505 8.93 10.95 -9.30
N LEU A 506 8.31 11.61 -10.27
CA LEU A 506 7.25 12.60 -10.05
C LEU A 506 5.90 11.96 -10.39
N ARG A 507 4.97 11.94 -9.44
CA ARG A 507 3.56 11.63 -9.71
C ARG A 507 2.77 12.92 -9.74
N TYR A 508 2.04 13.17 -10.82
CA TYR A 508 1.33 14.44 -11.01
C TYR A 508 -0.17 14.25 -11.25
N PRO A 509 -1.04 15.14 -10.73
CA PRO A 509 -2.49 14.98 -10.84
C PRO A 509 -3.00 15.07 -12.28
N VAL A 510 -4.18 14.49 -12.54
CA VAL A 510 -4.71 14.28 -13.90
C VAL A 510 -4.97 15.57 -14.70
N SER A 511 -5.20 16.70 -14.02
CA SER A 511 -5.43 18.01 -14.65
C SER A 511 -4.19 18.91 -14.67
N PHE A 512 -3.03 18.40 -14.24
CA PHE A 512 -1.79 19.17 -14.22
C PHE A 512 -1.15 19.29 -15.61
N ASP A 513 -0.88 20.52 -16.05
CA ASP A 513 -0.13 20.81 -17.27
C ASP A 513 1.38 20.67 -17.01
N ILE A 514 1.86 19.42 -17.05
CA ILE A 514 3.25 19.06 -16.77
C ILE A 514 4.21 19.70 -17.78
N ASP A 515 3.86 19.76 -19.06
CA ASP A 515 4.72 20.30 -20.11
C ASP A 515 5.05 21.78 -19.85
N SER A 516 4.02 22.60 -19.63
CA SER A 516 4.21 24.02 -19.30
C SER A 516 4.96 24.24 -17.98
N ALA A 517 4.83 23.33 -17.02
CA ALA A 517 5.52 23.41 -15.73
C ALA A 517 7.02 23.06 -15.89
N LEU A 518 7.33 22.00 -16.64
CA LEU A 518 8.70 21.57 -16.92
C LEU A 518 9.46 22.57 -17.79
N ASP A 519 8.81 23.22 -18.76
CA ASP A 519 9.42 24.30 -19.55
C ASP A 519 9.88 25.46 -18.65
N LYS A 520 9.03 25.90 -17.72
CA LYS A 520 9.37 26.97 -16.76
C LYS A 520 10.48 26.55 -15.81
N LEU A 521 10.44 25.30 -15.33
CA LEU A 521 11.47 24.76 -14.45
C LEU A 521 12.82 24.70 -15.17
N ASN A 522 12.84 24.19 -16.40
CA ASN A 522 14.05 24.12 -17.22
C ASN A 522 14.67 25.51 -17.46
N ASP A 523 13.85 26.52 -17.77
CA ASP A 523 14.30 27.91 -17.91
C ASP A 523 14.89 28.50 -16.60
N SER A 524 14.41 28.06 -15.44
CA SER A 524 14.96 28.47 -14.15
C SER A 524 16.29 27.78 -13.87
N LEU A 525 16.34 26.46 -14.04
CA LEU A 525 17.52 25.63 -13.77
C LEU A 525 18.69 25.96 -14.69
N ALA A 526 18.41 26.27 -15.97
CA ALA A 526 19.44 26.66 -16.92
C ALA A 526 20.21 27.92 -16.49
N LYS A 527 19.59 28.83 -15.73
CA LYS A 527 20.26 30.04 -15.18
C LYS A 527 21.24 29.71 -14.06
N GLU A 528 21.08 28.54 -13.44
CA GLU A 528 21.88 28.03 -12.35
C GLU A 528 22.90 26.98 -12.82
N GLY A 529 22.95 26.72 -14.14
CA GLY A 529 23.85 25.73 -14.74
C GLY A 529 23.42 24.27 -14.55
N VAL A 530 22.21 24.03 -14.02
CA VAL A 530 21.64 22.68 -13.87
C VAL A 530 20.89 22.31 -15.14
N SER A 531 21.14 21.11 -15.67
CA SER A 531 20.36 20.59 -16.79
C SER A 531 19.25 19.64 -16.32
N LEU A 532 18.05 19.83 -16.83
CA LEU A 532 16.90 18.94 -16.61
C LEU A 532 16.63 18.14 -17.88
N ARG A 533 16.46 16.83 -17.73
CA ARG A 533 16.03 15.93 -18.80
C ARG A 533 14.87 15.07 -18.34
N VAL A 534 13.77 15.10 -19.09
CA VAL A 534 12.68 14.12 -18.94
C VAL A 534 13.15 12.81 -19.56
N GLN A 535 13.32 11.78 -18.73
CA GLN A 535 13.68 10.44 -19.21
C GLN A 535 12.46 9.69 -19.73
N GLU A 536 11.33 9.91 -19.08
CA GLU A 536 10.07 9.25 -19.35
C GLU A 536 8.95 10.17 -18.87
N ASN A 537 7.85 10.21 -19.62
CA ASN A 537 6.61 10.86 -19.21
C ASN A 537 5.45 9.96 -19.63
N MET A 538 4.73 9.43 -18.65
CA MET A 538 3.53 8.64 -18.83
C MET A 538 2.32 9.50 -18.48
N GLU A 539 1.50 9.79 -19.49
CA GLU A 539 0.30 10.60 -19.34
C GLU A 539 -0.70 10.00 -18.34
N PRO A 540 -1.41 10.83 -17.56
CA PRO A 540 -2.42 10.37 -16.61
C PRO A 540 -3.56 9.60 -17.29
N LEU A 541 -4.17 8.66 -16.56
CA LEU A 541 -5.44 8.06 -16.92
C LEU A 541 -6.55 8.77 -16.15
N TYR A 542 -7.61 9.17 -16.85
CA TYR A 542 -8.77 9.79 -16.20
C TYR A 542 -10.07 9.36 -16.86
N LEU A 543 -10.96 8.82 -16.03
CA LEU A 543 -12.35 8.53 -16.36
C LEU A 543 -13.22 9.28 -15.36
N PRO A 544 -14.15 10.15 -15.79
CA PRO A 544 -15.02 10.85 -14.85
C PRO A 544 -15.76 9.87 -13.94
N LYS A 545 -15.87 10.19 -12.64
CA LYS A 545 -16.65 9.39 -11.67
C LYS A 545 -18.09 9.18 -12.12
N THR A 546 -18.65 10.13 -12.87
CA THR A 546 -19.99 10.09 -13.45
C THR A 546 -20.08 9.37 -14.80
N SER A 547 -18.97 8.82 -15.30
CA SER A 547 -18.98 8.04 -16.54
C SER A 547 -19.82 6.77 -16.35
N PRO A 548 -20.50 6.29 -17.41
CA PRO A 548 -21.28 5.05 -17.33
C PRO A 548 -20.46 3.85 -16.85
N LEU A 549 -19.19 3.77 -17.25
CA LEU A 549 -18.27 2.70 -16.84
C LEU A 549 -18.03 2.72 -15.33
N ILE A 550 -17.51 3.83 -14.80
CA ILE A 550 -17.19 3.93 -13.37
C ILE A 550 -18.45 3.79 -12.51
N SER A 551 -19.56 4.42 -12.92
CA SER A 551 -20.81 4.35 -12.17
C SER A 551 -21.33 2.90 -12.09
N THR A 552 -21.28 2.16 -13.21
CA THR A 552 -21.73 0.76 -13.25
C THR A 552 -20.85 -0.15 -12.39
N LEU A 553 -19.53 0.00 -12.46
CA LEU A 553 -18.60 -0.82 -11.68
C LEU A 553 -18.73 -0.53 -10.18
N MET A 554 -18.88 0.74 -9.80
CA MET A 554 -19.14 1.12 -8.40
C MET A 554 -20.47 0.57 -7.90
N GLU A 555 -21.52 0.61 -8.72
CA GLU A 555 -22.81 0.01 -8.38
C GLU A 555 -22.67 -1.50 -8.14
N VAL A 556 -21.99 -2.23 -9.04
CA VAL A 556 -21.73 -3.66 -8.89
C VAL A 556 -20.92 -3.96 -7.63
N TYR A 557 -19.84 -3.21 -7.38
CA TYR A 557 -19.00 -3.39 -6.20
C TYR A 557 -19.80 -3.19 -4.91
N ASN A 558 -20.51 -2.05 -4.80
CA ASN A 558 -21.24 -1.68 -3.60
C ASN A 558 -22.41 -2.64 -3.32
N GLU A 559 -23.12 -3.08 -4.37
CA GLU A 559 -24.18 -4.09 -4.25
C GLU A 559 -23.62 -5.45 -3.79
N ALA A 560 -22.51 -5.89 -4.39
CA ALA A 560 -21.91 -7.19 -4.08
C ALA A 560 -21.32 -7.23 -2.67
N THR A 561 -20.63 -6.17 -2.27
CA THR A 561 -19.92 -6.10 -0.98
C THR A 561 -20.76 -5.57 0.16
N GLY A 562 -21.94 -5.02 -0.13
CA GLY A 562 -22.79 -4.33 0.86
C GLY A 562 -22.16 -3.05 1.42
N THR A 563 -21.19 -2.47 0.72
CA THR A 563 -20.45 -1.26 1.14
C THR A 563 -21.02 -0.01 0.46
N GLN A 564 -20.64 1.16 0.98
CA GLN A 564 -20.87 2.46 0.32
C GLN A 564 -19.53 3.06 -0.14
N GLY A 565 -18.73 2.26 -0.86
CA GLY A 565 -17.45 2.69 -1.40
C GLY A 565 -17.60 3.75 -2.49
N HIS A 566 -16.52 4.50 -2.72
CA HIS A 566 -16.38 5.47 -3.81
C HIS A 566 -15.20 5.08 -4.71
N ALA A 567 -15.23 5.52 -5.97
CA ALA A 567 -14.14 5.26 -6.90
C ALA A 567 -12.86 6.03 -6.48
N VAL A 568 -11.71 5.39 -6.62
CA VAL A 568 -10.42 5.91 -6.11
C VAL A 568 -9.49 6.43 -7.20
N ALA A 569 -8.58 7.30 -6.78
CA ALA A 569 -7.45 7.74 -7.58
C ALA A 569 -6.16 7.19 -6.98
N ILE A 570 -5.25 6.69 -7.81
CA ILE A 570 -3.96 6.16 -7.36
C ILE A 570 -2.78 6.89 -8.01
N GLY A 571 -1.62 6.82 -7.35
CA GLY A 571 -0.36 7.31 -7.91
C GLY A 571 0.36 6.32 -8.82
N GLY A 572 -0.06 5.05 -8.83
CA GLY A 572 0.47 3.97 -9.65
C GLY A 572 -0.05 4.00 -11.09
N GLY A 573 0.51 3.14 -11.94
CA GLY A 573 -0.01 2.86 -13.27
C GLY A 573 -0.48 1.42 -13.32
N THR A 574 -1.61 1.13 -13.98
CA THR A 574 -2.06 -0.24 -14.27
C THR A 574 -2.18 -0.45 -15.78
N TYR A 575 -2.48 -1.68 -16.17
CA TYR A 575 -2.80 -2.03 -17.54
C TYR A 575 -3.97 -1.27 -18.16
N ALA A 576 -4.78 -0.58 -17.35
CA ALA A 576 -5.85 0.29 -17.82
C ALA A 576 -5.35 1.40 -18.77
N ARG A 577 -4.08 1.81 -18.65
CA ARG A 577 -3.48 2.82 -19.55
C ARG A 577 -3.23 2.29 -20.96
N SER A 578 -3.11 0.98 -21.11
CA SER A 578 -2.65 0.39 -22.35
C SER A 578 -3.74 0.28 -23.42
N ILE A 579 -5.01 0.34 -23.03
CA ILE A 579 -6.16 0.27 -23.95
C ILE A 579 -7.20 1.34 -23.58
N PRO A 580 -7.73 2.10 -24.55
CA PRO A 580 -8.81 3.05 -24.29
C PRO A 580 -10.07 2.41 -23.68
N ASN A 581 -10.80 3.18 -22.87
CA ASN A 581 -12.07 2.78 -22.22
C ASN A 581 -11.94 1.64 -21.20
N ILE A 582 -10.76 1.46 -20.63
CA ILE A 582 -10.49 0.52 -19.53
C ILE A 582 -10.23 1.30 -18.25
N CYS A 583 -10.73 0.80 -17.12
CA CYS A 583 -10.34 1.24 -15.78
C CYS A 583 -9.75 0.08 -14.97
N ALA A 584 -9.05 0.36 -13.89
CA ALA A 584 -8.61 -0.68 -12.96
C ALA A 584 -9.76 -1.08 -12.01
N TYR A 585 -9.89 -2.39 -11.73
CA TYR A 585 -10.98 -2.93 -10.91
C TYR A 585 -10.62 -4.31 -10.31
N GLY A 586 -9.97 -4.31 -9.15
CA GLY A 586 -9.65 -5.53 -8.39
C GLY A 586 -8.56 -6.42 -9.02
N PRO A 587 -8.26 -7.58 -8.40
CA PRO A 587 -9.10 -8.25 -7.40
C PRO A 587 -8.77 -7.95 -5.94
N ALA A 588 -7.69 -7.22 -5.63
CA ALA A 588 -7.31 -6.96 -4.25
C ALA A 588 -8.39 -6.12 -3.55
N PHE A 589 -8.82 -6.50 -2.36
CA PHE A 589 -9.83 -5.75 -1.61
C PHE A 589 -9.17 -4.72 -0.69
N PRO A 590 -9.87 -3.64 -0.31
CA PRO A 590 -9.37 -2.72 0.71
C PRO A 590 -8.90 -3.47 1.96
N GLY A 591 -7.68 -3.20 2.42
CA GLY A 591 -7.06 -3.87 3.56
C GLY A 591 -6.31 -5.17 3.24
N ASP A 592 -6.28 -5.62 1.98
CA ASP A 592 -5.39 -6.71 1.59
C ASP A 592 -3.92 -6.28 1.64
N GLU A 593 -3.07 -7.24 2.00
CA GLU A 593 -1.62 -7.08 1.96
C GLU A 593 -1.16 -7.10 0.49
N ASP A 594 -0.33 -6.13 0.11
CA ASP A 594 0.35 -6.17 -1.18
C ASP A 594 1.46 -7.23 -1.12
N VAL A 595 1.22 -8.33 -1.83
CA VAL A 595 2.12 -9.49 -1.92
C VAL A 595 2.59 -9.74 -3.35
N ALA A 596 2.20 -8.89 -4.29
CA ALA A 596 2.66 -8.96 -5.67
C ALA A 596 4.17 -8.81 -5.73
N HIS A 597 4.81 -9.51 -6.66
CA HIS A 597 6.27 -9.53 -6.90
C HIS A 597 7.13 -10.07 -5.74
N GLN A 598 6.56 -10.34 -4.56
CA GLN A 598 7.26 -10.85 -3.40
C GLN A 598 7.47 -12.38 -3.47
N ALA A 599 8.34 -12.89 -2.59
CA ALA A 599 8.50 -14.33 -2.38
C ALA A 599 7.30 -14.90 -1.64
N ASP A 600 6.93 -16.13 -1.97
CA ASP A 600 5.70 -16.77 -1.47
C ASP A 600 4.44 -15.93 -1.73
N GLU A 601 4.37 -15.25 -2.88
CA GLU A 601 3.18 -14.58 -3.39
C GLU A 601 1.93 -15.47 -3.24
N TRP A 602 0.85 -14.89 -2.74
CA TRP A 602 -0.36 -15.62 -2.42
C TRP A 602 -1.65 -14.85 -2.70
N ILE A 603 -2.75 -15.59 -2.82
CA ILE A 603 -4.11 -15.03 -2.84
C ILE A 603 -5.03 -15.89 -1.99
N VAL A 604 -5.97 -15.28 -1.27
CA VAL A 604 -6.99 -16.03 -0.51
C VAL A 604 -7.99 -16.62 -1.50
N THR A 605 -8.20 -17.94 -1.45
CA THR A 605 -9.12 -18.64 -2.38
C THR A 605 -10.52 -18.04 -2.35
N GLU A 606 -11.06 -17.76 -1.16
CA GLU A 606 -12.37 -17.14 -1.00
C GLU A 606 -12.46 -15.77 -1.70
N LYS A 607 -11.43 -14.93 -1.53
CA LYS A 607 -11.40 -13.59 -2.15
C LYS A 607 -11.28 -13.67 -3.67
N LEU A 608 -10.50 -14.62 -4.20
CA LEU A 608 -10.40 -14.86 -5.64
C LEU A 608 -11.77 -15.25 -6.25
N LEU A 609 -12.52 -16.13 -5.57
CA LEU A 609 -13.87 -16.53 -5.99
C LEU A 609 -14.87 -15.39 -5.86
N ALA A 610 -14.78 -14.59 -4.78
CA ALA A 610 -15.60 -13.40 -4.60
C ALA A 610 -15.34 -12.37 -5.71
N ALA A 611 -14.08 -12.13 -6.07
CA ALA A 611 -13.70 -11.28 -7.20
C ALA A 611 -14.28 -11.81 -8.52
N ALA A 612 -14.20 -13.12 -8.78
CA ALA A 612 -14.83 -13.74 -9.95
C ALA A 612 -16.36 -13.50 -9.99
N CYS A 613 -17.05 -13.57 -8.84
CA CYS A 613 -18.48 -13.25 -8.75
C CYS A 613 -18.75 -11.76 -9.09
N ILE A 614 -17.92 -10.85 -8.57
CA ILE A 614 -18.00 -9.42 -8.87
C ILE A 614 -17.77 -9.18 -10.38
N TYR A 615 -16.78 -9.82 -10.99
CA TYR A 615 -16.53 -9.75 -12.44
C TYR A 615 -17.69 -10.28 -13.26
N ARG A 616 -18.31 -11.40 -12.84
CA ARG A 616 -19.49 -11.97 -13.49
C ARG A 616 -20.64 -10.96 -13.51
N ASN A 617 -20.86 -10.27 -12.39
CA ASN A 617 -21.89 -9.24 -12.26
C ASN A 617 -21.54 -7.98 -13.07
N ALA A 618 -20.26 -7.59 -13.12
CA ALA A 618 -19.77 -6.49 -13.94
C ALA A 618 -19.97 -6.76 -15.44
N PHE A 619 -19.57 -7.94 -15.93
CA PHE A 619 -19.82 -8.36 -17.30
C PHE A 619 -21.31 -8.39 -17.62
N ARG A 620 -22.15 -8.90 -16.71
CA ARG A 620 -23.60 -8.93 -16.89
C ARG A 620 -24.18 -7.54 -17.17
N LYS A 621 -23.81 -6.54 -16.37
CA LYS A 621 -24.28 -5.15 -16.54
C LYS A 621 -23.61 -4.44 -17.71
N LEU A 622 -22.31 -4.59 -17.93
CA LEU A 622 -21.62 -3.88 -19.02
C LEU A 622 -22.00 -4.40 -20.41
N ALA A 623 -22.31 -5.69 -20.52
CA ALA A 623 -22.66 -6.34 -21.79
C ALA A 623 -24.15 -6.22 -22.17
N SER A 624 -25.00 -5.58 -21.35
CA SER A 624 -26.37 -5.23 -21.73
C SER A 624 -26.43 -4.00 -22.66
N LYS A 625 -27.53 -3.84 -23.40
CA LYS A 625 -27.80 -2.65 -24.23
C LYS A 625 -28.14 -1.39 -23.43
N GLU A 626 -28.75 -1.56 -22.26
CA GLU A 626 -28.92 -0.50 -21.25
C GLU A 626 -27.55 -0.15 -20.67
#